data_AF-A0A4R1GCR6-F1
#
_entry.id   AF-A0A4R1GCR6-F1
#
_cell.length_a   1.000
_cell.length_b   1.000
_cell.length_c   1.000
_cell.angle_alpha   90.00
_cell.angle_beta   90.00
_cell.angle_gamma   90.00
#
_symmetry.space_group_name_H-M   'P 1'
#
loop_
_entity.id
_entity.type
_entity.pdbx_description
1 polymer ?
#
loop_
_entity_poly.entity_id
_entity_poly.type
_entity_poly.pdbx_seq_one_letter_code
_entity_poly.pdbx_strand_id
1 'polypeptide(L)' 'MDIEFEWDSKKDEFLRKERGISFEEIIELITPENLLAVREHPNPLKYPNQKIFIININGYAWVATYPSRKWTKVYLRR' A
#
# COMPACT_ATOMS: atom_id res chain seq x y z
N MET A 1 10.35 -4.14 -13.11
CA MET A 1 9.31 -3.11 -13.02
C MET A 1 9.76 -2.18 -11.91
N ASP A 2 10.45 -1.11 -12.26
CA ASP A 2 11.05 -0.17 -11.30
C ASP A 2 9.96 0.71 -10.69
N ILE A 3 9.29 0.17 -9.67
CA ILE A 3 8.34 0.92 -8.84
C ILE A 3 9.13 1.39 -7.63
N GLU A 4 9.33 2.70 -7.52
CA GLU A 4 9.96 3.29 -6.34
C GLU A 4 8.87 3.52 -5.28
N PHE A 5 9.04 2.87 -4.13
CA PHE A 5 8.17 3.01 -2.97
C PHE A 5 8.85 3.95 -1.97
N GLU A 6 8.10 4.93 -1.48
CA GLU A 6 8.58 5.88 -0.47
C GLU A 6 7.58 5.91 0.69
N TRP A 7 8.09 5.71 1.91
CA TRP A 7 7.27 5.73 3.12
C TRP A 7 7.94 6.55 4.22
N ASP A 8 7.11 7.03 5.16
CA ASP A 8 7.58 7.75 6.34
C ASP A 8 8.04 6.73 7.40
N SER A 9 9.29 6.80 7.83
CA SER A 9 9.87 5.85 8.78
C SER A 9 9.22 5.88 10.16
N LYS A 10 8.70 7.02 10.62
CA LYS A 10 7.98 7.10 11.90
C LYS A 10 6.63 6.39 11.79
N LYS A 11 5.98 6.53 10.65
CA LYS A 11 4.72 5.85 10.35
C LYS A 11 4.92 4.33 10.20
N ASP A 12 6.01 3.93 9.57
CA ASP A 12 6.40 2.52 9.49
C ASP A 12 6.57 1.90 10.88
N GLU A 13 7.36 2.53 11.75
CA GLU A 13 7.58 2.03 13.11
C GLU A 13 6.26 1.94 13.91
N PHE A 14 5.40 2.94 13.77
CA PHE A 14 4.09 2.94 14.39
C PHE A 14 3.22 1.77 13.90
N LEU A 15 3.17 1.54 12.58
CA LEU A 15 2.39 0.44 12.00
C LEU A 15 2.96 -0.93 12.34
N ARG A 16 4.29 -1.05 12.39
CA ARG A 16 4.98 -2.26 12.84
C ARG A 16 4.64 -2.58 14.29
N LYS A 17 4.56 -1.57 15.18
CA LYS A 17 4.13 -1.76 16.57
C LYS A 17 2.65 -2.14 16.69
N GLU A 18 1.78 -1.50 15.92
CA GLU A 18 0.33 -1.69 16.01
C GLU A 18 -0.17 -2.97 15.32
N ARG A 19 0.46 -3.37 14.21
CA ARG A 19 -0.03 -4.43 13.32
C ARG A 19 0.98 -5.55 13.08
N GLY A 20 2.22 -5.40 13.55
CA GLY A 20 3.27 -6.40 13.39
C GLY A 20 3.85 -6.50 11.97
N ILE A 21 3.51 -5.59 11.05
CA ILE A 21 3.97 -5.61 9.66
C ILE A 21 4.55 -4.25 9.25
N SER A 22 5.70 -4.29 8.58
CA SER A 22 6.38 -3.12 8.03
C SER A 22 5.97 -2.85 6.58
N PHE A 23 6.21 -1.63 6.08
CA PHE A 23 6.01 -1.31 4.68
C PHE A 23 6.94 -2.08 3.75
N GLU A 24 8.17 -2.39 4.18
CA GLU A 24 9.10 -3.25 3.45
C GLU A 24 8.48 -4.62 3.17
N GLU A 25 7.95 -5.28 4.21
CA GLU A 25 7.28 -6.58 4.04
C GLU A 25 6.04 -6.47 3.14
N ILE A 26 5.25 -5.39 3.27
CA ILE A 26 4.11 -5.16 2.37
C ILE A 26 4.56 -5.08 0.92
N ILE A 27 5.68 -4.39 0.64
CA ILE A 27 6.22 -4.24 -0.72
C ILE A 27 6.67 -5.59 -1.28
N GLU A 28 7.37 -6.39 -0.48
CA GLU A 28 7.77 -7.75 -0.87
C GLU A 28 6.56 -8.65 -1.15
N LEU A 29 5.44 -8.42 -0.46
CA LEU A 29 4.19 -9.14 -0.66
C LEU A 29 3.36 -8.61 -1.85
N ILE A 30 3.70 -7.48 -2.46
CA ILE A 30 3.07 -7.02 -3.71
C ILE A 30 3.67 -7.81 -4.89
N THR A 31 3.24 -9.05 -5.00
CA THR A 31 3.54 -9.96 -6.12
C THR A 31 2.28 -10.25 -6.92
N PRO A 32 2.38 -10.69 -8.19
CA PRO A 32 1.20 -11.06 -8.98
C PRO A 32 0.34 -12.15 -8.32
N GLU A 33 0.93 -13.01 -7.49
CA GLU A 33 0.25 -14.11 -6.81
C GLU A 33 -0.52 -13.65 -5.57
N ASN A 34 -0.01 -12.66 -4.86
CA ASN A 34 -0.61 -12.13 -3.63
C ASN A 34 -1.51 -10.91 -3.91
N LEU A 35 -1.31 -10.20 -5.01
CA LEU A 35 -2.09 -9.02 -5.34
C LEU A 35 -3.49 -9.42 -5.84
N LEU A 36 -4.50 -9.29 -4.98
CA LEU A 36 -5.88 -9.60 -5.31
C LEU A 36 -6.51 -8.55 -6.23
N ALA A 37 -6.27 -7.27 -5.97
CA ALA A 37 -6.80 -6.18 -6.79
C ALA A 37 -6.09 -4.84 -6.54
N VAL A 38 -6.11 -3.98 -7.57
CA VAL A 38 -5.84 -2.55 -7.44
C VAL A 38 -7.12 -1.79 -7.75
N ARG A 39 -7.61 -0.97 -6.82
CA ARG A 39 -8.84 -0.18 -6.98
C ARG A 39 -8.60 1.30 -6.71
N GLU A 40 -9.48 2.16 -7.19
CA GLU A 40 -9.51 3.56 -6.79
C GLU A 40 -10.11 3.70 -5.39
N HIS A 41 -9.75 4.77 -4.68
CA HIS A 41 -10.29 5.03 -3.37
C HIS A 41 -11.82 5.29 -3.45
N PRO A 42 -12.66 4.62 -2.63
CA PRO A 42 -14.12 4.70 -2.74
C PRO A 42 -14.68 6.10 -2.43
N ASN A 43 -13.88 6.93 -1.75
CA ASN A 43 -14.16 8.35 -1.54
C ASN A 43 -13.14 9.22 -2.32
N PRO A 44 -13.34 9.43 -3.63
CA PRO A 44 -12.43 10.21 -4.46
C PRO A 44 -12.50 11.71 -4.18
N LEU A 45 -13.59 12.21 -3.58
CA LEU A 45 -13.74 13.62 -3.21
C LEU A 45 -12.76 14.01 -2.09
N LYS A 46 -12.59 13.12 -1.10
CA LYS A 46 -11.67 13.34 0.02
C LYS A 46 -10.23 12.88 -0.31
N TYR A 47 -10.09 11.87 -1.16
CA TYR A 47 -8.79 11.28 -1.52
C TYR A 47 -8.63 11.19 -3.05
N PRO A 48 -8.53 12.34 -3.74
CA PRO A 48 -8.38 12.35 -5.18
C PRO A 48 -7.06 11.72 -5.59
N ASN A 49 -7.09 10.91 -6.65
CA ASN A 49 -5.93 10.19 -7.18
C ASN A 49 -5.30 9.18 -6.20
N GLN A 50 -6.05 8.71 -5.20
CA GLN A 50 -5.59 7.63 -4.34
C GLN A 50 -6.08 6.28 -4.86
N LYS A 51 -5.17 5.30 -4.87
CA LYS A 51 -5.45 3.90 -5.18
C LYS A 51 -5.26 3.04 -3.95
N ILE A 52 -5.79 1.84 -4.04
CA ILE A 52 -5.86 0.84 -2.99
C ILE A 52 -5.31 -0.46 -3.56
N PHE A 53 -4.29 -1.01 -2.91
CA PHE A 53 -3.87 -2.39 -3.07
C PHE A 53 -4.67 -3.28 -2.12
N ILE A 54 -5.21 -4.36 -2.65
CA ILE A 54 -5.79 -5.45 -1.88
C ILE A 54 -4.84 -6.63 -2.05
N ILE A 55 -4.19 -7.05 -0.95
CA ILE A 55 -3.12 -8.03 -0.94
C ILE A 55 -3.57 -9.20 -0.06
N ASN A 56 -3.42 -10.42 -0.54
CA ASN A 56 -3.60 -11.62 0.25
C ASN A 56 -2.32 -11.90 1.04
N ILE A 57 -2.41 -11.87 2.37
CA ILE A 57 -1.31 -12.24 3.25
C ILE A 57 -1.84 -13.36 4.14
N ASN A 58 -1.31 -14.58 3.95
CA ASN A 58 -1.70 -15.78 4.71
C ASN A 58 -3.22 -16.05 4.75
N GLY A 59 -3.92 -15.82 3.64
CA GLY A 59 -5.37 -16.03 3.54
C GLY A 59 -6.22 -14.87 4.06
N TYR A 60 -5.59 -13.77 4.50
CA TYR A 60 -6.28 -12.56 4.95
C TYR A 60 -6.09 -11.41 3.95
N ALA A 61 -7.16 -10.68 3.66
CA ALA A 61 -7.12 -9.53 2.76
C ALA A 61 -6.62 -8.27 3.49
N TRP A 62 -5.43 -7.82 3.13
CA TRP A 62 -4.83 -6.57 3.58
C TRP A 62 -5.08 -5.45 2.58
N VAL A 63 -5.33 -4.26 3.12
CA VAL A 63 -5.66 -3.07 2.34
C VAL A 63 -4.60 -2.00 2.58
N ALA A 64 -3.90 -1.62 1.51
CA ALA A 64 -2.88 -0.59 1.55
C ALA A 64 -3.19 0.53 0.55
N THR A 65 -3.30 1.76 1.04
CA THR A 65 -3.67 2.94 0.25
C THR A 65 -2.43 3.71 -0.20
N TYR A 66 -2.41 4.18 -1.45
CA TYR A 66 -1.31 4.98 -1.98
C TYR A 66 -1.74 6.06 -2.98
N PRO A 67 -1.13 7.26 -3.00
CA PRO A 67 -1.39 8.26 -4.02
C PRO A 67 -0.75 7.82 -5.33
N SER A 68 -1.54 7.84 -6.40
CA SER A 68 -1.15 7.56 -7.77
C SER A 68 -0.74 8.88 -8.44
N ARG A 69 0.51 9.33 -8.25
CA ARG A 69 1.07 10.44 -9.04
C ARG A 69 1.61 9.90 -10.38
N LYS A 70 1.45 10.69 -11.46
CA LYS A 70 1.63 10.30 -12.87
C LYS A 70 3.05 9.87 -13.30
N TRP A 71 4.03 9.85 -12.41
CA TRP A 71 5.33 9.24 -12.65
C TRP A 71 5.78 8.50 -11.39
N THR A 72 5.58 7.19 -11.41
CA THR A 72 6.26 6.13 -10.66
C THR A 72 6.77 6.43 -9.25
N LYS A 73 5.91 6.95 -8.35
CA LYS A 73 6.15 6.89 -6.90
C LYS A 73 4.90 6.46 -6.14
N VAL A 74 5.00 5.36 -5.40
CA VAL A 74 3.91 4.79 -4.58
C VAL A 74 4.17 5.18 -3.12
N TYR A 75 3.27 5.95 -2.52
CA TYR A 75 3.38 6.36 -1.11
C TYR A 75 2.35 5.65 -0.23
N LEU A 76 2.75 4.82 0.71
CA LEU A 76 1.79 4.09 1.52
C LEU A 76 1.25 4.99 2.65
N ARG A 77 -0.02 5.40 2.57
CA ARG A 77 -0.64 6.36 3.51
C ARG A 77 -1.92 5.79 4.11
N ARG A 78 -1.82 5.20 5.31
CA ARG A 78 -2.96 4.99 6.23
C ARG A 78 -3.64 6.30 6.63
#